data_AF-A0AAV6LIP3-F1
#
_entry.id   AF-A0AAV6LIP3-F1
#
_cell.length_a   1.000
_cell.length_b   1.000
_cell.length_c   1.000
_cell.angle_alpha   90.00
_cell.angle_beta   90.00
_cell.angle_gamma   90.00
#
_symmetry.space_group_name_H-M   'P 1'
#
loop_
_entity.id
_entity.type
_entity.pdbx_description
1 polymer ?
#
loop_
_entity_poly.entity_id
_entity_poly.type
_entity_poly.pdbx_seq_one_letter_code
_entity_poly.pdbx_strand_id
1 'polypeptide(L)'
;MYPYISREDCYYTDTDSVVLGQPLPEEVISSSVLGKFKLEHRVKKGYFLAPKSYFFITMDGTEVIKYKGPGKSLVTPEWFESQYADPSRTERVPLEANFRIDWHTLNIFKKDTLVRLGIKLGTKRIPLYHRDV
;
A
#
# COMPACT_ATOMS: atom_id res chain seq x y z
N MET A 1 1.75 17.90 -8.24
CA MET A 1 2.23 16.69 -7.53
C MET A 1 3.76 16.64 -7.39
N TYR A 2 4.53 16.88 -8.47
CA TYR A 2 6.00 16.84 -8.45
C TYR A 2 6.66 17.54 -7.23
N PRO A 3 6.29 18.78 -6.84
CA PRO A 3 6.94 19.49 -5.73
C PRO A 3 6.84 18.79 -4.37
N TYR A 4 5.83 17.93 -4.17
CA TYR A 4 5.62 17.23 -2.91
C TYR A 4 6.30 15.86 -2.89
N ILE A 5 6.36 15.17 -4.05
CA ILE A 5 7.03 13.88 -4.17
C ILE A 5 8.56 14.01 -4.28
N SER A 6 9.06 15.20 -4.62
CA SER A 6 10.49 15.50 -4.68
C SER A 6 11.08 15.88 -3.31
N ARG A 7 10.26 15.94 -2.26
CA ARG A 7 10.73 16.22 -0.90
C ARG A 7 11.54 15.04 -0.37
N GLU A 8 12.60 15.32 0.38
CA GLU A 8 13.43 14.29 1.00
C GLU A 8 12.65 13.43 2.01
N ASP A 9 11.63 14.00 2.64
CA ASP A 9 10.77 13.33 3.61
C ASP A 9 9.54 12.66 2.99
N CYS A 10 9.54 12.43 1.67
CA CYS A 10 8.48 11.72 0.97
C CYS A 10 8.65 10.20 1.08
N TYR A 11 7.84 9.58 1.93
CA TYR A 11 7.86 8.12 2.13
C TYR A 11 7.08 7.34 1.08
N TYR A 12 5.97 7.90 0.57
CA TYR A 12 5.10 7.19 -0.36
C TYR A 12 4.23 8.13 -1.18
N THR A 13 3.82 7.69 -2.37
CA THR A 13 2.82 8.38 -3.21
C THR A 13 2.01 7.39 -4.04
N ASP A 14 0.72 7.65 -4.23
CA ASP A 14 -0.14 6.94 -5.19
C ASP A 14 -1.11 7.91 -5.85
N THR A 15 -0.91 8.15 -7.14
CA THR A 15 -1.76 8.98 -8.02
C THR A 15 -1.91 10.43 -7.57
N ASP A 16 -2.75 10.68 -6.58
CA ASP A 16 -3.15 11.97 -6.01
C ASP A 16 -2.89 12.07 -4.49
N SER A 17 -2.23 11.07 -3.91
CA SER A 17 -1.85 11.03 -2.49
C SER A 17 -0.34 11.05 -2.27
N VAL A 18 0.08 11.60 -1.13
CA VAL A 18 1.47 11.61 -0.67
C VAL A 18 1.53 11.39 0.84
N VAL A 19 2.55 10.68 1.31
CA VAL A 19 2.88 10.47 2.72
C VAL A 19 4.21 11.15 3.00
N LEU A 20 4.21 12.10 3.92
CA LEU A 20 5.32 12.99 4.22
C LEU A 20 5.70 12.91 5.70
N GLY A 21 6.97 13.15 6.02
CA GLY A 21 7.45 13.24 7.41
C GLY A 21 7.08 14.55 8.10
N GLN A 22 7.04 15.65 7.36
CA GLN A 22 6.67 16.98 7.83
C GLN A 22 5.36 17.43 7.18
N PRO A 23 4.52 18.20 7.90
CA PRO A 23 3.24 18.68 7.38
C PRO A 23 3.42 19.54 6.12
N LEU A 24 2.35 19.64 5.33
CA LEU A 24 2.27 20.62 4.25
C LEU A 24 1.86 21.98 4.82
N PRO A 25 2.22 23.09 4.15
CA PRO A 25 1.74 24.42 4.51
C PRO A 25 0.20 24.48 4.50
N GLU A 26 -0.40 25.24 5.41
CA GLU A 26 -1.86 25.31 5.56
C GLU A 26 -2.55 25.85 4.30
N GLU A 27 -1.84 26.66 3.51
CA GLU A 27 -2.38 27.28 2.29
C GLU A 27 -2.73 26.24 1.22
N VAL A 28 -2.06 25.08 1.22
CA VAL A 28 -2.30 24.00 0.26
C VAL A 28 -3.20 22.90 0.81
N ILE A 29 -3.62 23.00 2.08
CA ILE A 29 -4.49 22.02 2.74
C ILE A 29 -5.92 22.57 2.82
N SER A 30 -6.89 21.76 2.42
CA SER A 30 -8.31 22.02 2.62
C SER A 30 -9.13 20.77 2.30
N SER A 31 -10.16 20.49 3.08
CA SER A 31 -11.09 19.38 2.84
C SER A 31 -12.21 19.71 1.83
N SER A 32 -12.45 20.98 1.53
CA SER A 32 -13.60 21.44 0.72
C SER A 32 -13.21 22.15 -0.58
N VAL A 33 -12.11 22.90 -0.59
CA VAL A 33 -11.62 23.61 -1.78
C VAL A 33 -11.00 22.65 -2.80
N LEU A 34 -11.54 22.65 -4.03
CA LEU A 34 -11.03 21.86 -5.15
C LEU A 34 -9.57 22.21 -5.47
N GLY A 35 -8.75 21.19 -5.72
CA GLY A 35 -7.34 21.34 -6.07
C GLY A 35 -6.38 21.44 -4.88
N LYS A 36 -6.89 21.57 -3.65
CA LYS A 36 -6.09 21.49 -2.42
C LYS A 36 -6.06 20.06 -1.87
N PHE A 37 -5.07 19.76 -1.04
CA PHE A 37 -4.95 18.47 -0.37
C PHE A 37 -5.86 18.38 0.84
N LYS A 38 -6.60 17.27 0.97
CA LYS A 38 -7.26 16.92 2.22
C LYS A 38 -6.26 16.19 3.13
N LEU A 39 -6.14 16.62 4.38
CA LEU A 39 -5.40 15.88 5.39
C LEU A 39 -6.23 14.66 5.83
N GLU A 40 -5.88 13.47 5.32
CA GLU A 40 -6.60 12.22 5.63
C GLU A 40 -6.18 11.62 6.98
N HIS A 41 -4.86 11.49 7.22
CA HIS A 41 -4.34 10.77 8.38
C HIS A 41 -3.08 11.42 8.95
N ARG A 42 -2.90 11.28 10.27
CA ARG A 42 -1.61 11.44 10.95
C ARG A 42 -1.09 10.05 11.30
N VAL A 43 0.04 9.65 10.70
CA VAL A 43 0.59 8.30 10.82
C VAL A 43 1.57 8.24 11.99
N LYS A 44 1.40 7.25 12.87
CA LYS A 44 2.32 6.94 13.97
C LYS A 44 3.45 6.01 13.54
N LYS A 45 3.11 4.97 12.77
CA LYS A 45 4.03 3.96 12.22
C LYS A 45 3.46 3.46 10.90
N GLY A 46 4.30 3.19 9.91
CA GLY A 46 3.85 2.59 8.66
C GLY A 46 4.95 1.90 7.86
N TYR A 47 4.56 0.92 7.06
CA TYR A 47 5.38 0.19 6.11
C TYR A 47 4.84 0.43 4.71
N PHE A 48 5.65 1.04 3.84
CA PHE A 48 5.29 1.38 2.46
C PHE A 48 6.16 0.60 1.48
N LEU A 49 5.89 -0.70 1.34
CA LEU A 49 6.84 -1.64 0.72
C LEU A 49 6.81 -1.65 -0.81
N ALA A 50 5.64 -1.42 -1.40
CA ALA A 50 5.48 -1.42 -2.86
C ALA A 50 4.25 -0.61 -3.31
N PRO A 51 4.10 -0.28 -4.60
CA PRO A 51 2.92 0.41 -5.11
C PRO A 51 1.63 -0.34 -4.76
N LYS A 52 0.74 0.32 -3.99
CA LYS A 52 -0.53 -0.22 -3.48
C LYS A 52 -0.38 -1.39 -2.50
N SER A 53 0.79 -1.53 -1.86
CA SER A 53 1.05 -2.48 -0.79
C SER A 53 1.71 -1.76 0.39
N TYR A 54 0.87 -1.33 1.35
CA TYR A 54 1.29 -0.60 2.53
C TYR A 54 0.38 -0.88 3.73
N PHE A 55 0.93 -0.70 4.92
CA PHE A 55 0.21 -0.75 6.19
C PHE A 55 0.63 0.44 7.04
N PHE A 56 -0.30 1.05 7.77
CA PHE A 56 0.05 2.05 8.78
C PHE A 56 -0.97 2.09 9.92
N ILE A 57 -0.49 2.61 11.05
CA ILE A 57 -1.27 2.87 12.25
C ILE A 57 -1.36 4.39 12.41
N THR A 58 -2.56 4.91 12.58
CA THR A 58 -2.79 6.33 12.82
C THR A 58 -2.54 6.71 14.28
N MET A 59 -2.46 8.01 14.58
CA MET A 59 -2.27 8.50 15.96
C MET A 59 -3.40 8.09 16.91
N ASP A 60 -4.62 7.90 16.40
CA ASP A 60 -5.80 7.40 17.12
C ASP A 60 -5.82 5.86 17.26
N GLY A 61 -4.84 5.15 16.70
CA GLY A 61 -4.73 3.70 16.80
C GLY A 61 -5.48 2.92 15.72
N THR A 62 -6.04 3.60 14.72
CA THR A 62 -6.70 2.95 13.58
C THR A 62 -5.67 2.32 12.65
N GLU A 63 -5.90 1.06 12.28
CA GLU A 63 -5.07 0.31 11.34
C GLU A 63 -5.59 0.41 9.91
N VAL A 64 -4.70 0.75 8.98
CA VAL A 64 -5.03 0.82 7.54
C VAL A 64 -4.13 -0.14 6.77
N ILE A 65 -4.76 -1.15 6.16
CA ILE A 65 -4.08 -2.15 5.34
C ILE A 65 -4.48 -2.01 3.87
N LYS A 66 -3.48 -1.89 3.00
CA LYS A 66 -3.64 -1.93 1.55
C LYS A 66 -2.69 -2.97 0.96
N TYR A 67 -3.22 -3.88 0.15
CA TYR A 67 -2.42 -4.84 -0.61
C TYR A 67 -2.94 -4.98 -2.03
N LYS A 68 -2.01 -4.98 -3.00
CA LYS A 68 -2.32 -5.15 -4.41
C LYS A 68 -2.14 -6.61 -4.82
N GLY A 69 -3.25 -7.25 -5.15
CA GLY A 69 -3.25 -8.59 -5.73
C GLY A 69 -4.23 -9.53 -5.05
N PRO A 70 -4.24 -10.81 -5.45
CA PRO A 70 -5.02 -11.82 -4.76
C PRO A 70 -4.47 -12.03 -3.34
N GLY A 71 -5.35 -12.31 -2.38
CA GLY A 71 -4.97 -12.57 -0.99
C GLY A 71 -4.92 -11.34 -0.09
N LYS A 72 -5.54 -10.21 -0.48
CA LYS A 72 -5.69 -9.02 0.37
C LYS A 72 -6.25 -9.36 1.77
N SER A 73 -7.18 -10.30 1.86
CA SER A 73 -7.78 -10.75 3.12
C SER A 73 -6.86 -11.56 4.02
N LEU A 74 -5.70 -12.00 3.51
CA LEU A 74 -4.74 -12.85 4.22
C LEU A 74 -3.55 -12.06 4.73
N VAL A 75 -3.43 -10.78 4.34
CA VAL A 75 -2.32 -9.92 4.74
C VAL A 75 -2.65 -9.24 6.07
N THR A 76 -1.74 -9.36 7.03
CA THR A 76 -1.85 -8.79 8.38
C THR A 76 -0.73 -7.77 8.66
N PRO A 77 -0.80 -6.99 9.76
CA PRO A 77 0.31 -6.14 10.19
C PRO A 77 1.63 -6.91 10.32
N GLU A 78 1.62 -8.09 10.94
CA GLU A 78 2.79 -8.95 11.14
C GLU A 78 3.39 -9.41 9.81
N TRP A 79 2.53 -9.65 8.81
CA TRP A 79 2.99 -9.95 7.46
C TRP A 79 3.83 -8.81 6.90
N PHE A 80 3.39 -7.55 7.03
CA PHE A 80 4.17 -6.39 6.58
C PHE A 80 5.49 -6.24 7.35
N GLU A 81 5.49 -6.45 8.66
CA GLU A 81 6.73 -6.40 9.45
C GLU A 81 7.73 -7.46 8.97
N SER A 82 7.23 -8.66 8.70
CA SER A 82 8.06 -9.77 8.23
C SER A 82 8.57 -9.57 6.80
N GLN A 83 7.78 -8.93 5.93
CA GLN A 83 8.19 -8.56 4.57
C GLN A 83 9.17 -7.39 4.57
N TYR A 84 9.08 -6.49 5.55
CA TYR A 84 10.10 -5.46 5.73
C TYR A 84 11.43 -6.06 6.19
N ALA A 85 11.40 -7.06 7.08
CA ALA A 85 12.59 -7.77 7.55
C ALA A 85 13.25 -8.60 6.43
N ASP A 86 12.45 -9.27 5.59
CA ASP A 86 12.92 -10.01 4.42
C ASP A 86 12.03 -9.70 3.20
N PRO A 87 12.42 -8.74 2.35
CA PRO A 87 11.67 -8.38 1.15
C PRO A 87 11.59 -9.47 0.08
N SER A 88 12.43 -10.50 0.17
CA SER A 88 12.41 -11.64 -0.75
C SER A 88 11.43 -12.73 -0.33
N ARG A 89 10.86 -12.63 0.89
CA ARG A 89 9.94 -13.60 1.45
C ARG A 89 8.73 -13.78 0.55
N THR A 90 8.46 -15.02 0.18
CA THR A 90 7.22 -15.40 -0.50
C THR A 90 6.59 -16.61 0.16
N GLU A 91 5.27 -16.64 0.19
CA GLU A 91 4.50 -17.75 0.75
C GLU A 91 3.38 -18.15 -0.20
N ARG A 92 3.01 -19.44 -0.17
CA ARG A 92 1.90 -19.97 -0.95
C ARG A 92 0.72 -20.18 -0.03
N VAL A 93 -0.37 -19.46 -0.30
CA VAL A 93 -1.59 -19.52 0.50
C VAL A 93 -2.76 -19.98 -0.37
N PRO A 94 -3.66 -20.84 0.16
CA PRO A 94 -4.90 -21.15 -0.51
C PRO A 94 -5.82 -19.92 -0.48
N LEU A 95 -6.38 -19.57 -1.63
CA LEU A 95 -7.38 -18.52 -1.75
C LEU A 95 -8.58 -19.04 -2.54
N GLU A 96 -9.73 -18.84 -1.96
CA GLU A 96 -11.03 -19.11 -2.57
C GLU A 96 -11.50 -17.88 -3.35
N ALA A 97 -11.77 -18.05 -4.64
CA ALA A 97 -12.35 -17.01 -5.49
C ALA A 97 -13.78 -17.40 -5.87
N ASN A 98 -14.77 -16.74 -5.27
CA ASN A 98 -16.19 -17.07 -5.41
C ASN A 98 -16.81 -16.69 -6.75
N PHE A 99 -16.23 -15.71 -7.45
CA PHE A 99 -16.83 -15.12 -8.66
C PHE A 99 -15.85 -15.14 -9.84
N ARG A 100 -15.39 -16.34 -10.23
CA ARG A 100 -14.60 -16.48 -11.46
C ARG A 100 -15.52 -16.64 -12.65
N ILE A 101 -15.27 -15.85 -13.69
CA ILE A 101 -16.00 -15.91 -14.95
C ILE A 101 -15.21 -16.79 -15.92
N ASP A 102 -15.86 -17.80 -16.48
CA ASP A 102 -15.39 -18.45 -17.70
C ASP A 102 -15.79 -17.57 -18.88
N TRP A 103 -14.82 -16.99 -19.58
CA TRP A 103 -15.09 -16.05 -20.67
C TRP A 103 -15.67 -16.70 -21.93
N HIS A 104 -15.60 -18.03 -22.08
CA HIS A 104 -16.19 -18.72 -23.22
C HIS A 104 -17.67 -19.04 -22.99
N THR A 105 -17.99 -19.52 -21.79
CA THR A 105 -19.36 -19.92 -21.42
C THR A 105 -20.14 -18.83 -20.70
N LEU A 106 -19.44 -17.77 -20.26
CA LEU A 106 -19.95 -16.69 -19.41
C LEU A 106 -20.51 -17.16 -18.05
N ASN A 107 -20.18 -18.39 -17.64
CA ASN A 107 -20.60 -18.92 -16.36
C ASN A 107 -19.74 -18.39 -15.21
N ILE A 108 -20.37 -18.19 -14.06
CA ILE A 108 -19.71 -17.81 -12.82
C ILE A 108 -19.52 -19.07 -11.98
N PHE A 109 -18.31 -19.28 -11.49
CA PHE A 109 -17.99 -20.43 -10.66
C PHE A 109 -17.02 -20.07 -9.53
N LYS A 110 -17.04 -20.93 -8.52
CA LYS A 110 -16.10 -20.92 -7.41
C LYS A 110 -14.81 -21.62 -7.80
N LYS A 111 -13.65 -21.03 -7.49
CA LYS A 111 -12.34 -21.62 -7.78
C LYS A 111 -11.40 -21.46 -6.60
N ASP A 112 -10.86 -22.59 -6.13
CA ASP A 112 -9.76 -22.61 -5.18
C ASP A 112 -8.44 -22.50 -5.94
N THR A 113 -7.56 -21.60 -5.51
CA THR A 113 -6.27 -21.37 -6.16
C THR A 113 -5.20 -21.12 -5.11
N LEU A 114 -4.02 -21.72 -5.30
CA LEU A 114 -2.84 -21.36 -4.54
C LEU A 114 -2.24 -20.08 -5.11
N VAL A 115 -2.17 -19.02 -4.29
CA VAL A 115 -1.61 -17.74 -4.68
C VAL A 115 -0.28 -17.51 -3.95
N ARG A 116 0.67 -16.88 -4.65
CA ARG A 116 1.94 -16.48 -4.05
C ARG A 116 1.76 -15.08 -3.44
N LEU A 117 1.84 -14.98 -2.12
CA LEU A 117 1.96 -13.70 -1.41
C LEU A 117 3.43 -13.29 -1.35
N GLY A 118 3.66 -12.00 -1.56
CA GLY A 118 4.99 -11.38 -1.54
C GLY A 118 4.97 -10.05 -2.27
N ILE A 119 6.03 -9.27 -2.10
CA ILE A 119 6.20 -7.99 -2.80
C ILE A 119 7.06 -8.14 -4.04
N LYS A 120 6.72 -7.41 -5.11
CA LYS A 120 7.56 -7.29 -6.31
C LYS A 120 8.30 -5.95 -6.28
N LEU A 121 9.56 -5.98 -5.85
CA LEU A 121 10.45 -4.82 -5.86
C LEU A 121 10.97 -4.52 -7.26
N GLY A 122 11.50 -3.30 -7.46
CA GLY A 122 12.27 -2.92 -8.65
C GLY A 122 11.48 -2.77 -9.96
N THR A 123 10.14 -2.83 -9.93
CA THR A 123 9.34 -2.76 -11.16
C THR A 123 9.12 -1.34 -11.68
N LYS A 124 8.92 -0.37 -10.78
CA LYS A 124 8.58 1.03 -11.14
C LYS A 124 9.30 2.09 -10.30
N ARG A 125 9.77 1.73 -9.11
CA ARG A 125 10.33 2.65 -8.12
C ARG A 125 11.53 1.97 -7.46
N ILE A 126 12.56 2.77 -7.19
CA ILE A 126 13.71 2.35 -6.39
C ILE A 126 13.26 2.38 -4.92
N PRO A 127 13.35 1.26 -4.18
CA PRO A 127 13.07 1.26 -2.75
C PRO A 127 14.18 2.02 -2.00
N LEU A 128 13.79 2.84 -1.03
CA LEU A 128 14.70 3.54 -0.13
C LEU A 128 14.55 2.92 1.26
N TYR A 129 15.65 2.46 1.87
CA TYR A 129 15.64 1.84 3.18
C TYR A 129 16.32 2.73 4.22
N HIS A 130 16.01 2.51 5.49
CA HIS A 130 16.55 3.30 6.61
C HIS A 130 18.09 3.30 6.71
N ARG A 131 18.78 2.37 6.03
CA ARG A 131 20.24 2.27 6.01
C ARG A 131 20.92 3.08 4.90
N ASP A 132 20.13 3.73 4.04
CA ASP A 132 20.62 4.49 2.89
C ASP A 132 20.83 5.99 3.20
N VAL A 133 20.79 6.38 4.49
CA VAL A 133 21.01 7.75 5.01
C VAL A 133 22.09 7.73 6.08
#